data_AF-A0A556MJT8-F1
#
_entry.id   AF-A0A556MJT8-F1
#
_cell.length_a   1.000
_cell.length_b   1.000
_cell.length_c   1.000
_cell.angle_alpha   90.00
_cell.angle_beta   90.00
_cell.angle_gamma   90.00
#
_symmetry.space_group_name_H-M   'P 1'
#
loop_
_entity.id
_entity.type
_entity.pdbx_description
1 polymer ?
#
loop_
_entity_poly.entity_id
_entity_poly.type
_entity_poly.pdbx_seq_one_letter_code
_entity_poly.pdbx_strand_id
1 'polypeptide(L)'
;MLTFALENIFRMIRFIFLAPLIALAFGFMKEEKNKFPIESTLPVHPHELDDTLRINDLIFADFFSPNGDGYNDHFIILNVLNYPGNYLKVFNRWGETVYYASPYLNLWDGKSNQSNPMLGEECSPGVYYFEFNDGMGNIASGKITLKR
;
A
#
# COMPACT_ATOMS: atom_id res chain seq x y z
N MET A 1 8.10 -3.31 55.94
CA MET A 1 8.68 -2.01 55.52
C MET A 1 9.88 -2.17 54.59
N LEU A 2 10.79 -3.14 54.76
CA LEU A 2 11.94 -3.34 53.85
C LEU A 2 11.58 -3.78 52.41
N THR A 3 10.47 -4.50 52.22
CA THR A 3 10.04 -5.02 50.91
C THR A 3 9.58 -3.92 49.93
N PHE A 4 8.93 -2.87 50.44
CA PHE A 4 8.49 -1.72 49.62
C PHE A 4 9.67 -0.87 49.10
N ALA A 5 10.74 -0.75 49.89
CA ALA A 5 11.92 0.01 49.49
C ALA A 5 12.72 -0.71 48.39
N LEU A 6 12.84 -2.03 48.48
CA LEU A 6 13.53 -2.85 47.48
C LEU A 6 12.79 -2.84 46.14
N GLU A 7 11.46 -2.95 46.11
CA GLU A 7 10.72 -2.87 44.84
C GLU A 7 10.84 -1.50 44.16
N ASN A 8 10.86 -0.40 44.91
CA ASN A 8 11.06 0.93 44.35
C ASN A 8 12.48 1.11 43.78
N ILE A 9 13.49 0.57 44.45
CA ILE A 9 14.88 0.57 43.96
C ILE A 9 15.00 -0.26 42.67
N PHE A 10 14.38 -1.45 42.61
CA PHE A 10 14.36 -2.27 41.40
C PHE A 10 13.59 -1.60 40.24
N ARG A 11 12.49 -0.89 40.52
CA ARG A 11 11.78 -0.08 39.51
C ARG A 11 12.66 1.06 38.99
N MET A 12 13.39 1.76 39.86
CA MET A 12 14.28 2.86 39.48
C MET A 12 15.46 2.39 38.61
N ILE A 13 16.09 1.27 38.99
CA ILE A 13 17.20 0.67 38.22
C ILE A 13 16.74 0.26 36.82
N ARG A 14 15.50 -0.26 36.69
CA ARG A 14 14.94 -0.67 35.39
C ARG A 14 14.77 0.50 34.41
N PHE A 15 14.59 1.74 34.88
CA PHE A 15 14.52 2.92 33.99
C PHE A 15 15.90 3.45 33.59
N ILE A 16 16.89 3.39 34.50
CA ILE A 16 18.24 3.91 34.24
C ILE A 16 18.98 3.06 33.19
N PHE A 17 18.73 1.74 33.14
CA PHE A 17 19.38 0.85 32.17
C PHE A 17 18.58 0.62 30.87
N LEU A 18 17.27 0.89 30.83
CA LEU A 18 16.46 0.70 29.60
C LEU A 18 16.40 1.95 28.72
N ALA A 19 16.45 3.15 29.32
CA ALA A 19 16.45 4.41 28.59
C ALA A 19 17.60 4.58 27.57
N PRO A 20 18.87 4.21 27.87
CA PRO A 20 19.95 4.35 26.89
C PRO A 20 19.80 3.38 25.71
N LEU A 21 19.19 2.20 25.89
CA LEU A 21 18.96 1.23 24.81
C LEU A 21 17.88 1.70 23.82
N ILE A 22 16.83 2.34 24.35
CA ILE A 22 15.78 2.98 23.56
C ILE A 22 16.37 4.18 22.80
N ALA A 23 17.17 5.04 23.46
CA ALA A 23 17.84 6.16 22.80
C ALA A 23 18.84 5.70 21.71
N LEU A 24 19.49 4.54 21.87
CA LEU A 24 20.33 3.95 20.83
C LEU A 24 19.51 3.46 19.63
N ALA A 25 18.35 2.84 19.87
CA ALA A 25 17.44 2.40 18.81
C ALA A 25 16.79 3.58 18.07
N PHE A 26 16.42 4.66 18.78
CA PHE A 26 15.87 5.88 18.17
C PHE A 26 16.96 6.76 17.52
N GLY A 27 18.20 6.75 18.05
CA GLY A 27 19.34 7.47 17.48
C GLY A 27 19.84 6.90 16.15
N PHE A 28 19.55 5.62 15.87
CA PHE A 28 19.84 4.98 14.57
C PHE A 28 18.77 5.25 13.51
N MET A 29 17.62 5.81 13.87
CA MET A 29 16.51 6.14 12.96
C MET A 29 16.42 7.64 12.68
N LYS A 30 17.57 8.28 12.41
CA LYS A 30 17.61 9.66 11.93
C LYS A 30 18.46 9.78 10.66
N GLU A 31 17.73 9.92 9.56
CA GLU A 31 18.09 10.73 8.38
C GLU A 31 19.16 10.16 7.42
N GLU A 32 18.76 9.18 6.60
CA GLU A 32 19.27 9.03 5.22
C GLU A 32 18.31 9.68 4.21
N LYS A 33 17.94 10.95 4.42
CA LYS A 33 17.07 11.65 3.46
C LYS A 33 17.80 12.28 2.27
N ASN A 34 19.14 12.21 2.15
CA ASN A 34 19.86 12.86 1.03
C ASN A 34 21.22 12.21 0.70
N LYS A 35 21.24 10.98 0.16
CA LYS A 35 22.45 10.42 -0.46
C LYS A 35 22.16 9.59 -1.70
N PHE A 36 21.73 10.24 -2.78
CA PHE A 36 22.09 9.82 -4.14
C PHE A 36 22.30 11.08 -4.98
N PRO A 37 23.54 11.39 -5.42
CA PRO A 37 23.74 12.42 -6.41
C PRO A 37 23.31 11.86 -7.77
N ILE A 38 22.16 12.31 -8.28
CA ILE A 38 21.84 12.13 -9.70
C ILE A 38 22.12 13.48 -10.37
N GLU A 39 23.39 13.73 -10.68
CA GLU A 39 23.71 14.65 -11.76
C GLU A 39 23.98 13.80 -13.00
N SER A 40 22.91 13.38 -13.66
CA SER A 40 22.97 12.97 -15.06
C SER A 40 22.64 14.20 -15.91
N THR A 41 23.66 14.92 -16.37
CA THR A 41 23.51 15.95 -17.41
C THR A 41 23.26 15.31 -18.77
N LEU A 42 22.14 14.60 -18.89
CA LEU A 42 21.52 14.28 -20.18
C LEU A 42 20.24 15.12 -20.25
N PRO A 43 19.92 15.74 -21.39
CA PRO A 43 18.72 16.56 -21.49
C PRO A 43 17.51 15.70 -21.15
N VAL A 44 16.89 15.99 -20.00
CA VAL A 44 15.62 15.41 -19.60
C VAL A 44 14.61 15.83 -20.65
N HIS A 45 14.26 14.90 -21.53
CA HIS A 45 13.19 15.09 -22.49
C HIS A 45 11.87 15.13 -21.70
N PRO A 46 11.10 16.24 -21.69
CA PRO A 46 9.96 16.40 -20.77
C PRO A 46 8.72 15.53 -21.08
N HIS A 47 8.87 14.32 -21.60
CA HIS A 47 7.74 13.56 -22.17
C HIS A 47 7.60 12.07 -21.80
N GLU A 48 8.31 11.56 -20.80
CA GLU A 48 7.94 10.27 -20.19
C GLU A 48 7.21 10.56 -18.88
N LEU A 49 5.90 10.82 -19.01
CA LEU A 49 4.97 10.82 -17.88
C LEU A 49 4.99 9.42 -17.29
N ASP A 50 5.45 9.31 -16.05
CA ASP A 50 5.16 8.16 -15.21
C ASP A 50 3.64 8.13 -15.00
N ASP A 51 2.93 7.33 -15.82
CA ASP A 51 1.47 7.16 -15.77
C ASP A 51 0.99 6.59 -14.42
N THR A 52 1.92 6.15 -13.57
CA THR A 52 1.66 5.64 -12.22
C THR A 52 0.96 6.68 -11.34
N LEU A 53 -0.27 6.35 -10.95
CA LEU A 53 -1.05 7.16 -10.02
C LEU A 53 -0.39 7.16 -8.64
N ARG A 54 -0.08 8.35 -8.13
CA ARG A 54 0.41 8.57 -6.76
C ARG A 54 -0.48 9.55 -6.03
N ILE A 55 -0.99 9.14 -4.87
CA ILE A 55 -1.81 9.96 -4.00
C ILE A 55 -1.27 9.80 -2.58
N ASN A 56 -0.76 10.87 -1.98
CA ASN A 56 0.00 10.80 -0.72
C ASN A 56 1.19 9.83 -0.83
N ASP A 57 1.32 8.87 0.09
CA ASP A 57 2.31 7.78 0.04
C ASP A 57 1.80 6.52 -0.67
N LEU A 58 0.55 6.51 -1.17
CA LEU A 58 0.00 5.40 -1.94
C LEU A 58 0.48 5.45 -3.39
N ILE A 59 0.90 4.30 -3.91
CA ILE A 59 1.33 4.11 -5.29
C ILE A 59 0.55 2.96 -5.89
N PHE A 60 -0.20 3.22 -6.95
CA PHE A 60 -1.08 2.25 -7.58
C PHE A 60 -0.39 1.64 -8.79
N ALA A 61 -0.37 0.31 -8.90
CA ALA A 61 0.14 -0.34 -10.10
C ALA A 61 -0.71 0.02 -11.34
N ASP A 62 -0.08 0.14 -12.51
CA ASP A 62 -0.78 0.47 -13.76
C ASP A 62 -1.33 -0.77 -14.49
N PHE A 63 -0.79 -1.96 -14.15
CA PHE A 63 -1.24 -3.23 -14.66
C PHE A 63 -0.96 -4.40 -13.70
N PHE A 64 -1.63 -5.51 -13.93
CA PHE A 64 -1.35 -6.80 -13.31
C PHE A 64 -1.67 -7.94 -14.29
N SER A 65 -1.08 -9.11 -14.09
CA SER A 65 -1.13 -10.29 -14.95
C SER A 65 -1.35 -11.55 -14.12
N PRO A 66 -2.61 -11.89 -13.76
CA PRO A 66 -2.94 -13.08 -12.97
C PRO A 66 -2.79 -14.36 -13.80
N ASN A 67 -1.55 -14.75 -14.10
CA ASN A 67 -1.18 -15.94 -14.86
C ASN A 67 -0.56 -17.03 -13.97
N GLY A 68 -0.33 -16.75 -12.68
CA GLY A 68 0.18 -17.68 -11.69
C GLY A 68 1.70 -17.89 -11.75
N ASP A 69 2.45 -16.98 -12.38
CA ASP A 69 3.91 -17.05 -12.44
C ASP A 69 4.62 -16.45 -11.21
N GLY A 70 3.86 -15.85 -10.29
CA GLY A 70 4.35 -15.21 -9.08
C GLY A 70 4.66 -13.72 -9.25
N TYR A 71 4.51 -13.15 -10.46
CA TYR A 71 4.85 -11.77 -10.78
C TYR A 71 3.60 -10.99 -11.20
N ASN A 72 3.30 -9.91 -10.47
CA ASN A 72 2.15 -9.04 -10.73
C ASN A 72 0.82 -9.81 -10.82
N ASP A 73 0.65 -10.90 -10.07
CA ASP A 73 -0.59 -11.68 -10.10
C ASP A 73 -1.79 -10.94 -9.49
N HIS A 74 -1.54 -9.88 -8.72
CA HIS A 74 -2.57 -9.09 -8.05
C HIS A 74 -2.45 -7.61 -8.38
N PHE A 75 -3.57 -6.89 -8.28
CA PHE A 75 -3.54 -5.43 -8.33
C PHE A 75 -2.93 -4.86 -7.04
N ILE A 76 -1.66 -4.46 -7.12
CA ILE A 76 -0.92 -3.95 -5.96
C ILE A 76 -1.12 -2.44 -5.81
N ILE A 77 -1.44 -2.04 -4.57
CA ILE A 77 -1.33 -0.66 -4.09
C ILE A 77 -0.27 -0.66 -2.98
N LEU A 78 0.85 0.02 -3.20
CA LEU A 78 1.91 0.15 -2.20
C LEU A 78 1.42 1.00 -1.03
N ASN A 79 1.85 0.64 0.19
CA ASN A 79 1.47 1.27 1.46
C ASN A 79 -0.01 1.14 1.85
N VAL A 80 -0.82 0.33 1.17
CA VAL A 80 -2.25 0.12 1.49
C VAL A 80 -2.50 -0.32 2.93
N LEU A 81 -1.56 -1.06 3.54
CA LEU A 81 -1.66 -1.54 4.92
C LEU A 81 -1.60 -0.43 5.98
N ASN A 82 -1.11 0.77 5.62
CA ASN A 82 -1.15 1.95 6.49
C ASN A 82 -2.57 2.52 6.63
N TYR A 83 -3.52 2.05 5.81
CA TYR A 83 -4.87 2.55 5.70
C TYR A 83 -5.89 1.45 6.05
N PRO A 84 -6.03 1.03 7.32
CA PRO A 84 -6.87 -0.12 7.69
C PRO A 84 -8.37 0.09 7.48
N GLY A 85 -8.83 1.33 7.35
CA GLY A 85 -10.21 1.70 7.03
C GLY A 85 -10.50 1.81 5.53
N ASN A 86 -9.56 1.39 4.67
CA ASN A 86 -9.69 1.57 3.23
C ASN A 86 -10.80 0.70 2.62
N TYR A 87 -11.20 1.04 1.40
CA TYR A 87 -11.88 0.09 0.52
C TYR A 87 -11.42 0.27 -0.93
N LEU A 88 -11.53 -0.81 -1.70
CA LEU A 88 -11.38 -0.78 -3.15
C LEU A 88 -12.67 -1.24 -3.81
N LYS A 89 -13.13 -0.48 -4.80
CA LYS A 89 -14.19 -0.88 -5.74
C LYS A 89 -13.65 -0.82 -7.15
N VAL A 90 -13.84 -1.88 -7.92
CA VAL A 90 -13.38 -1.98 -9.31
C VAL A 90 -14.56 -2.21 -10.23
N PHE A 91 -14.54 -1.55 -11.38
CA PHE A 91 -15.58 -1.55 -12.39
C PHE A 91 -15.05 -2.00 -13.74
N ASN A 92 -15.88 -2.72 -14.49
CA ASN A 92 -15.63 -2.97 -15.90
C ASN A 92 -15.90 -1.71 -16.75
N ARG A 93 -15.65 -1.80 -18.05
CA ARG A 93 -15.83 -0.69 -19.01
C ARG A 93 -17.28 -0.21 -19.15
N TRP A 94 -18.25 -0.96 -18.65
CA TRP A 94 -19.68 -0.62 -18.68
C TRP A 94 -20.17 -0.06 -17.34
N GLY A 95 -19.27 0.13 -16.37
CA GLY A 95 -19.59 0.68 -15.05
C GLY A 95 -20.15 -0.34 -14.07
N GLU A 96 -20.22 -1.63 -14.43
CA GLU A 96 -20.61 -2.67 -13.47
C GLU A 96 -19.45 -2.93 -12.52
N THR A 97 -19.76 -2.99 -11.23
CA THR A 97 -18.77 -3.42 -10.23
C THR A 97 -18.42 -4.89 -10.49
N VAL A 98 -17.14 -5.18 -10.59
CA VAL A 98 -16.60 -6.54 -10.71
C VAL A 98 -15.92 -6.99 -9.43
N TYR A 99 -15.38 -6.05 -8.65
CA TYR A 99 -14.69 -6.39 -7.42
C TYR A 99 -14.96 -5.34 -6.35
N TYR A 100 -15.12 -5.79 -5.12
CA TYR A 100 -15.20 -4.92 -3.95
C TYR A 100 -14.50 -5.58 -2.76
N ALA A 101 -13.71 -4.80 -2.02
CA ALA A 101 -13.13 -5.24 -0.75
C ALA A 101 -13.03 -4.07 0.24
N SER A 102 -13.31 -4.35 1.51
CA SER A 102 -13.19 -3.41 2.63
C SER A 102 -12.82 -4.21 3.89
N PRO A 103 -11.55 -4.19 4.34
CA PRO A 103 -10.42 -3.51 3.71
C PRO A 103 -9.93 -4.20 2.44
N TYR A 104 -9.28 -3.44 1.55
CA TYR A 104 -8.48 -3.98 0.48
C TYR A 104 -7.05 -4.28 0.96
N LEU A 105 -6.58 -5.48 0.64
CA LEU A 105 -5.31 -6.04 1.13
C LEU A 105 -4.42 -6.56 -0.02
N ASN A 106 -4.51 -5.96 -1.21
CA ASN A 106 -3.76 -6.38 -2.41
C ASN A 106 -4.07 -7.83 -2.86
N LEU A 107 -5.34 -8.23 -2.77
CA LEU A 107 -5.76 -9.61 -3.07
C LEU A 107 -6.54 -9.75 -4.37
N TRP A 108 -6.81 -8.67 -5.11
CA TRP A 108 -7.58 -8.80 -6.35
C TRP A 108 -6.72 -9.44 -7.44
N ASP A 109 -7.06 -10.67 -7.80
CA ASP A 109 -6.41 -11.53 -8.79
C ASP A 109 -7.14 -11.50 -10.16
N GLY A 110 -7.99 -10.49 -10.40
CA GLY A 110 -8.77 -10.41 -11.62
C GLY A 110 -10.00 -11.31 -11.63
N LYS A 111 -10.42 -11.86 -10.49
CA LYS A 111 -11.73 -12.52 -10.36
C LYS A 111 -12.81 -11.57 -9.89
N SER A 112 -14.02 -11.81 -10.36
CA SER A 112 -15.20 -11.13 -9.86
C SER A 112 -15.58 -11.72 -8.50
N ASN A 113 -15.96 -10.87 -7.55
CA ASN A 113 -16.59 -11.31 -6.30
C ASN A 113 -18.04 -10.79 -6.16
N GLN A 114 -18.65 -10.41 -7.28
CA GLN A 114 -20.00 -9.86 -7.34
C GLN A 114 -21.00 -10.93 -7.81
N SER A 115 -22.23 -10.86 -7.31
CA SER A 115 -23.26 -11.87 -7.54
C SER A 115 -23.96 -11.78 -8.91
N ASN A 116 -23.46 -10.97 -9.85
CA ASN A 116 -24.06 -10.83 -11.17
C ASN A 116 -23.67 -12.05 -12.05
N PRO A 117 -24.62 -12.91 -12.44
CA PRO A 117 -24.32 -14.11 -13.22
C PRO A 117 -23.76 -13.79 -14.62
N MET A 118 -23.91 -12.56 -15.11
CA MET A 118 -23.38 -12.15 -16.41
C MET A 118 -21.88 -11.79 -16.38
N LEU A 119 -21.28 -11.57 -15.21
CA LEU A 119 -19.88 -11.11 -15.11
C LEU A 119 -18.85 -12.23 -15.24
N GLY A 120 -19.27 -13.50 -15.13
CA GLY A 120 -18.35 -14.64 -15.00
C GLY A 120 -17.53 -14.58 -13.71
N GLU A 121 -16.81 -15.66 -13.41
CA GLU A 121 -15.90 -15.70 -12.26
C GLU A 121 -14.59 -14.97 -12.55
N GLU A 122 -14.12 -15.03 -13.80
CA GLU A 122 -12.86 -14.41 -14.23
C GLU A 122 -13.11 -13.18 -15.10
N CYS A 123 -12.47 -12.06 -14.76
CA CYS A 123 -12.48 -10.85 -15.59
C CYS A 123 -11.67 -11.07 -16.87
N SER A 124 -12.16 -10.63 -18.02
CA SER A 124 -11.41 -10.66 -19.28
C SER A 124 -10.24 -9.69 -19.28
N PRO A 125 -9.16 -9.93 -20.06
CA PRO A 125 -8.11 -8.94 -20.29
C PRO A 125 -8.68 -7.62 -20.80
N GLY A 126 -8.17 -6.50 -20.29
CA GLY A 126 -8.64 -5.17 -20.67
C GLY A 126 -8.41 -4.12 -19.60
N VAL A 127 -8.98 -2.94 -19.85
CA VAL A 127 -8.93 -1.80 -18.92
C VAL A 127 -10.14 -1.84 -18.01
N TYR A 128 -9.87 -1.72 -16.72
CA TYR A 128 -10.83 -1.57 -15.64
C TYR A 128 -10.62 -0.21 -14.98
N TYR A 129 -11.62 0.22 -14.22
CA TYR A 129 -11.58 1.47 -13.48
C TYR A 129 -11.74 1.17 -11.99
N PHE A 130 -11.13 1.96 -11.13
CA PHE A 130 -11.27 1.77 -9.69
C PHE A 130 -11.60 3.08 -8.97
N GLU A 131 -12.22 2.90 -7.82
CA GLU A 131 -12.32 3.88 -6.74
C GLU A 131 -11.69 3.26 -5.49
N PHE A 132 -10.75 3.97 -4.90
CA PHE A 132 -10.10 3.62 -3.65
C PHE A 132 -10.34 4.71 -2.63
N ASN A 133 -10.91 4.35 -1.50
CA ASN A 133 -11.05 5.25 -0.35
C ASN A 133 -10.04 4.85 0.71
N ASP A 134 -9.33 5.82 1.27
CA ASP A 134 -8.26 5.56 2.23
C ASP A 134 -8.74 5.39 3.70
N GLY A 135 -10.04 5.52 3.94
CA GLY A 135 -10.66 5.50 5.27
C GLY A 135 -10.51 6.81 6.05
N MET A 136 -9.85 7.82 5.47
CA MET A 136 -9.63 9.16 6.05
C MET A 136 -10.41 10.25 5.30
N GLY A 137 -11.24 9.86 4.33
CA GLY A 137 -12.08 10.75 3.54
C GLY A 137 -11.48 11.15 2.19
N ASN A 138 -10.28 10.67 1.85
CA ASN A 138 -9.72 10.86 0.51
C ASN A 138 -10.16 9.71 -0.41
N ILE A 139 -10.43 10.05 -1.66
CA ILE A 139 -10.80 9.11 -2.70
C ILE A 139 -9.82 9.27 -3.86
N ALA A 140 -9.19 8.17 -4.26
CA ALA A 140 -8.39 8.06 -5.47
C ALA A 140 -9.18 7.26 -6.50
N SER A 141 -9.19 7.73 -7.74
CA SER A 141 -9.82 7.01 -8.86
C SER A 141 -8.86 6.94 -10.04
N GLY A 142 -8.89 5.83 -10.76
CA GLY A 142 -7.96 5.60 -11.85
C GLY A 142 -8.36 4.43 -12.73
N LYS A 143 -7.47 4.10 -13.66
CA LYS A 143 -7.56 2.91 -14.51
C LYS A 143 -6.55 1.87 -14.06
N ILE A 144 -6.85 0.60 -14.32
CA ILE A 144 -5.94 -0.53 -14.12
C ILE A 144 -6.07 -1.49 -15.30
N THR A 145 -4.93 -1.96 -15.82
CA THR A 145 -4.91 -2.89 -16.95
C THR A 145 -4.75 -4.34 -16.47
N LEU A 146 -5.72 -5.20 -16.76
CA LEU A 146 -5.61 -6.64 -16.57
C LEU A 146 -5.05 -7.29 -17.85
N LYS A 147 -3.95 -8.01 -17.72
CA LYS A 147 -3.29 -8.78 -18.79
C LYS A 147 -3.38 -10.29 -18.50
N ARG A 148 -3.18 -11.13 -19.52
CA ARG A 148 -2.99 -12.58 -19.39
C ARG A 148 -1.95 -13.04 -20.39
#